data_AF-A0A848LYA5-F1
#
_entry.id   AF-A0A848LYA5-F1
#
_cell.length_a   1.000
_cell.length_b   1.000
_cell.length_c   1.000
_cell.angle_alpha   90.00
_cell.angle_beta   90.00
_cell.angle_gamma   90.00
#
_symmetry.space_group_name_H-M   'P 1'
#
loop_
_entity.id
_entity.type
_entity.pdbx_description
1 polymer ?
#
loop_
_entity_poly.entity_id
_entity_poly.type
_entity_poly.pdbx_seq_one_letter_code
_entity_poly.pdbx_strand_id
1 'polypeptide(L)'
;MNDEHSHESGGEVDILFFDIGVSTFGTDASQVLRIDRSLPEDITLPELGLPHRGHRALVFDTPEGEGHLKVDAVHAVRSIPLSALRRMPPTAGAAPYAVGVCLEEDRAVLLIDLVETARTQGRH
;
A
#
# COMPACT_ATOMS: atom_id res chain seq x y z
N MET A 1 -26.14 -29.45 -24.57
CA MET A 1 -26.48 -29.09 -23.18
C MET A 1 -25.26 -28.35 -22.67
N ASN A 2 -25.42 -27.04 -22.44
CA ASN A 2 -24.35 -26.09 -22.17
C ASN A 2 -23.62 -26.40 -20.87
N ASP A 3 -22.29 -26.39 -20.91
CA ASP A 3 -21.44 -26.05 -19.77
C ASP A 3 -20.47 -24.96 -20.25
N GLU A 4 -21.00 -23.76 -20.47
CA GLU A 4 -20.19 -22.53 -20.51
C GLU A 4 -19.84 -22.16 -19.06
N HIS A 5 -18.87 -22.86 -18.48
CA HIS A 5 -18.11 -22.29 -17.37
C HIS A 5 -17.20 -21.21 -17.96
N SER A 6 -17.76 -20.01 -18.11
CA SER A 6 -16.98 -18.81 -18.33
C SER A 6 -16.09 -18.66 -17.09
N HIS A 7 -14.83 -19.08 -17.20
CA HIS A 7 -13.78 -18.61 -16.32
C HIS A 7 -13.71 -17.09 -16.53
N GLU A 8 -14.48 -16.34 -15.75
CA GLU A 8 -14.06 -15.00 -15.38
C GLU A 8 -12.76 -15.18 -14.61
N SER A 9 -11.65 -15.26 -15.33
CA SER A 9 -10.30 -15.13 -14.78
C SER A 9 -10.15 -13.68 -14.31
N GLY A 10 -10.92 -13.30 -13.29
CA GLY A 10 -10.73 -12.05 -12.57
C GLY A 10 -9.34 -12.12 -11.98
N GLY A 11 -8.45 -11.22 -12.40
CA GLY A 11 -7.10 -11.16 -11.87
C GLY A 11 -7.11 -11.04 -10.33
N GLU A 12 -6.02 -11.45 -9.71
CA GLU A 12 -5.74 -11.20 -8.31
C GLU A 12 -4.50 -10.32 -8.20
N VAL A 13 -4.38 -9.58 -7.11
CA VAL A 13 -3.18 -8.84 -6.75
C VAL A 13 -2.80 -9.18 -5.33
N ASP A 14 -1.51 -9.35 -5.09
CA ASP A 14 -0.97 -9.58 -3.76
C ASP A 14 -0.81 -8.24 -3.05
N ILE A 15 -1.54 -8.07 -1.94
CA ILE A 15 -1.48 -6.87 -1.11
C ILE A 15 -0.70 -7.17 0.16
N LEU A 16 0.36 -6.40 0.41
CA LEU A 16 1.05 -6.38 1.70
C LEU A 16 0.36 -5.38 2.63
N PHE A 17 -0.08 -5.86 3.80
CA PHE A 17 -0.71 -5.03 4.82
C PHE A 17 0.33 -4.57 5.86
N PHE A 18 0.23 -3.32 6.29
CA PHE A 18 1.17 -2.71 7.24
C PHE A 18 0.52 -1.55 8.00
N ASP A 19 1.11 -1.16 9.12
CA ASP A 19 0.61 -0.08 9.96
C ASP A 19 1.51 1.16 9.92
N ILE A 20 0.88 2.34 9.91
CA ILE A 20 1.51 3.62 10.23
C ILE A 20 0.61 4.33 11.25
N GLY A 21 1.15 4.61 12.43
CA GLY A 21 0.43 5.20 13.54
C GLY A 21 -0.65 4.25 14.07
N VAL A 22 -1.91 4.67 13.94
CA VAL A 22 -3.11 3.89 14.35
C VAL A 22 -3.81 3.22 13.17
N SER A 23 -3.31 3.42 11.95
CA SER A 23 -4.00 3.07 10.72
C SER A 23 -3.30 1.93 10.00
N THR A 24 -4.08 1.04 9.42
CA THR A 24 -3.62 -0.04 8.56
C THR A 24 -3.77 0.36 7.09
N PHE A 25 -2.73 0.11 6.31
CA PHE A 25 -2.62 0.40 4.89
C PHE A 25 -2.27 -0.86 4.11
N GLY A 26 -2.48 -0.82 2.81
CA GLY A 26 -2.05 -1.84 1.88
C GLY A 26 -1.23 -1.25 0.75
N THR A 27 -0.31 -2.05 0.22
CA THR A 27 0.39 -1.77 -1.04
C THR A 27 0.45 -3.05 -1.87
N ASP A 28 0.59 -2.92 -3.18
CA ASP A 28 0.97 -4.05 -4.01
C ASP A 28 2.32 -4.61 -3.52
N ALA A 29 2.34 -5.90 -3.19
CA ALA A 29 3.51 -6.58 -2.64
C ALA A 29 4.67 -6.61 -3.64
N SER A 30 4.39 -6.55 -4.95
CA SER A 30 5.41 -6.49 -6.00
C SER A 30 6.22 -5.20 -5.99
N GLN A 31 5.72 -4.13 -5.35
CA GLN A 31 6.47 -2.89 -5.15
C GLN A 31 7.50 -3.00 -4.01
N VAL A 32 7.36 -3.99 -3.13
CA VAL A 32 8.20 -4.14 -1.93
C VAL A 32 9.34 -5.10 -2.22
N LEU A 33 10.57 -4.59 -2.21
CA LEU A 33 11.78 -5.39 -2.40
C LEU A 33 12.14 -6.18 -1.14
N ARG A 34 12.06 -5.53 0.03
CA ARG A 34 12.40 -6.10 1.34
C ARG A 34 11.85 -5.25 2.47
N ILE A 35 11.90 -5.83 3.68
CA ILE A 35 11.57 -5.14 4.94
C ILE A 35 12.86 -5.02 5.75
N ASP A 36 13.27 -3.79 6.02
CA ASP A 36 14.49 -3.49 6.78
C ASP A 36 14.16 -2.86 8.14
N ARG A 37 15.22 -2.62 8.94
CA ARG A 37 15.13 -1.70 10.08
C ARG A 37 15.13 -0.28 9.55
N SER A 38 14.27 0.55 10.12
CA SER A 38 14.23 1.96 9.75
C SER A 38 15.46 2.73 10.21
N LEU A 39 15.82 3.74 9.44
CA LEU A 39 16.87 4.72 9.71
C LEU A 39 16.25 6.12 9.90
N PRO A 40 16.90 7.05 10.62
CA PRO A 40 16.38 8.40 10.84
C PRO A 40 15.96 9.14 9.56
N GLU A 41 16.69 8.96 8.47
CA GLU A 41 16.50 9.56 7.15
C GLU A 41 15.37 8.94 6.31
N ASP A 42 14.84 7.77 6.71
CA ASP A 42 13.77 7.12 5.96
C ASP A 42 12.51 7.98 5.93
N ILE A 43 11.74 7.82 4.86
CA ILE A 43 10.56 8.60 4.53
C ILE A 43 9.50 8.43 5.64
N THR A 44 9.03 9.57 6.14
CA THR A 44 7.79 9.67 6.94
C THR A 44 6.86 10.64 6.26
N LEU A 45 5.63 10.22 5.99
CA LEU A 45 4.60 11.07 5.40
C LEU A 45 3.55 11.39 6.46
N PRO A 46 3.54 12.60 7.05
CA PRO A 46 2.63 12.96 8.15
C PRO A 46 1.15 12.74 7.82
N GLU A 47 0.77 12.84 6.55
CA GLU A 47 -0.57 12.60 6.03
C GLU A 47 -1.02 11.13 6.19
N LEU A 48 -0.09 10.18 6.24
CA LEU A 48 -0.36 8.77 6.57
C LEU A 48 -0.37 8.53 8.09
N GLY A 49 -0.07 9.56 8.88
CA GLY A 49 0.17 9.48 10.31
C GLY A 49 1.65 9.44 10.66
N LEU A 50 1.93 9.54 11.96
CA LEU A 50 3.28 9.42 12.50
C LEU A 50 3.48 8.01 13.05
N PRO A 51 4.57 7.30 12.67
CA PRO A 51 4.89 6.00 13.26
C PRO A 51 5.07 6.11 14.79
N HIS A 52 4.45 5.22 15.55
CA HIS A 52 4.58 5.17 17.01
C HIS A 52 5.86 4.48 17.47
N ARG A 53 6.25 3.42 16.77
CA ARG A 53 7.42 2.59 17.04
C ARG A 53 8.39 2.64 15.88
N GLY A 54 7.92 2.86 14.64
CA GLY A 54 8.73 3.29 13.49
C GLY A 54 10.09 2.59 13.35
N HIS A 55 10.17 1.28 13.65
CA HIS A 55 11.42 0.49 13.70
C HIS A 55 11.63 -0.38 12.45
N ARG A 56 10.75 -0.24 11.46
CA ARG A 56 10.77 -0.99 10.21
C ARG A 56 10.64 -0.02 9.04
N ALA A 57 11.21 -0.41 7.91
CA ALA A 57 11.04 0.30 6.66
C ALA A 57 10.64 -0.69 5.56
N LEU A 58 9.65 -0.30 4.75
CA LEU A 58 9.40 -0.95 3.46
C LEU A 58 10.38 -0.35 2.45
N VAL A 59 11.19 -1.21 1.84
CA VAL A 59 12.14 -0.79 0.81
C VAL A 59 11.56 -1.10 -0.56
N PHE A 60 11.62 -0.13 -1.47
CA PHE A 60 11.05 -0.20 -2.82
C PHE A 60 11.91 0.56 -3.82
N ASP A 61 11.78 0.24 -5.11
CA ASP A 61 12.49 0.96 -6.16
C ASP A 61 11.81 2.30 -6.50
N THR A 62 12.63 3.32 -6.70
CA THR A 62 12.23 4.63 -7.24
C THR A 62 13.12 4.98 -8.44
N PRO A 63 12.71 5.91 -9.33
CA PRO A 63 13.57 6.37 -10.41
C PRO A 63 14.93 6.93 -9.95
N GLU A 64 15.01 7.43 -8.72
CA GLU A 64 16.20 8.05 -8.11
C GLU A 64 17.08 7.06 -7.31
N GLY A 65 16.62 5.83 -7.07
CA GLY A 65 17.30 4.83 -6.24
C GLY A 65 16.33 4.04 -5.36
N GLU A 66 16.77 3.58 -4.18
CA GLU A 66 15.88 2.91 -3.23
C GLU A 66 15.10 3.92 -2.38
N GLY A 67 13.78 3.75 -2.31
CA GLY A 67 12.88 4.45 -1.39
C GLY A 67 12.65 3.61 -0.14
N HIS A 68 12.64 4.26 1.03
CA HIS A 68 12.49 3.61 2.33
C HIS A 68 11.35 4.27 3.10
N LEU A 69 10.20 3.60 3.24
CA LEU A 69 9.04 4.14 3.96
C LEU A 69 8.98 3.58 5.38
N LYS A 70 9.03 4.44 6.40
CA LYS A 70 8.89 4.01 7.80
C LYS A 70 7.48 3.49 8.07
N VAL A 71 7.43 2.33 8.72
CA VAL A 71 6.21 1.68 9.17
C VAL A 71 6.36 1.18 10.61
N ASP A 72 5.23 1.02 11.30
CA ASP A 72 5.20 0.49 12.66
C ASP A 72 5.26 -1.04 12.68
N ALA A 73 4.49 -1.67 11.79
CA ALA A 73 4.38 -3.10 11.69
C ALA A 73 4.14 -3.50 10.23
N VAL A 74 4.61 -4.70 9.87
CA VAL A 74 4.25 -5.37 8.63
C VAL A 74 3.51 -6.64 9.00
N HIS A 75 2.37 -6.86 8.35
CA HIS A 75 1.49 -7.99 8.61
C HIS A 75 1.67 -9.06 7.52
N ALA A 76 0.57 -9.60 7.01
CA ALA A 76 0.57 -10.62 5.98
C ALA A 76 0.53 -10.02 4.57
N VAL A 77 0.95 -10.83 3.60
CA VAL A 77 0.56 -10.66 2.20
C VAL A 77 -0.70 -11.49 1.97
N ARG A 78 -1.70 -10.92 1.29
CA ARG A 78 -2.90 -11.64 0.87
C ARG A 78 -3.19 -11.39 -0.60
N SER A 79 -3.51 -12.45 -1.33
CA SER A 79 -4.04 -12.37 -2.69
C SER A 79 -5.49 -11.89 -2.63
N ILE A 80 -5.78 -10.74 -3.26
CA ILE A 80 -7.09 -10.11 -3.28
C ILE A 80 -7.63 -10.11 -4.71
N PRO A 81 -8.85 -10.61 -4.96
CA PRO A 81 -9.44 -10.54 -6.29
C PRO A 81 -9.70 -9.09 -6.68
N LEU A 82 -9.41 -8.73 -7.92
CA LEU A 82 -9.59 -7.36 -8.43
C LEU A 82 -11.05 -6.86 -8.25
N SER A 83 -12.03 -7.76 -8.28
CA SER A 83 -13.44 -7.46 -8.04
C SER A 83 -13.76 -7.01 -6.60
N ALA A 84 -12.90 -7.32 -5.63
CA ALA A 84 -13.02 -6.87 -4.24
C ALA A 84 -12.37 -5.50 -4.01
N LEU A 85 -11.58 -4.99 -4.96
CA LEU A 85 -10.98 -3.66 -4.88
C LEU A 85 -12.01 -2.59 -5.24
N ARG A 86 -11.87 -1.41 -4.64
CA ARG A 86 -12.68 -0.24 -4.94
C ARG A 86 -11.75 0.93 -5.24
N ARG A 87 -11.98 1.59 -6.38
CA ARG A 87 -11.26 2.83 -6.71
C ARG A 87 -11.73 3.95 -5.79
N MET A 88 -10.80 4.85 -5.46
CA MET A 88 -11.17 6.08 -4.78
C MET A 88 -12.07 6.94 -5.68
N PRO A 89 -13.21 7.46 -5.17
CA PRO A 89 -14.03 8.37 -5.95
C PRO A 89 -13.31 9.71 -6.14
N PRO A 90 -13.39 10.36 -7.32
CA PRO A 90 -12.69 11.62 -7.58
C PRO A 90 -13.01 12.75 -6.59
N THR A 91 -14.21 12.74 -6.01
CA THR A 91 -14.68 13.74 -5.04
C THR A 91 -14.07 13.59 -3.64
N ALA A 92 -13.39 12.48 -3.35
CA ALA A 92 -12.74 12.27 -2.06
C ALA A 92 -11.52 13.17 -1.84
N GLY A 93 -11.05 13.89 -2.87
CA GLY A 93 -9.83 14.71 -2.76
C GLY A 93 -8.62 13.86 -2.36
N ALA A 94 -8.58 12.60 -2.80
CA ALA A 94 -7.57 11.64 -2.38
C ALA A 94 -6.18 12.14 -2.78
N ALA A 95 -5.20 11.91 -1.90
CA ALA A 95 -3.83 12.25 -2.18
C ALA A 95 -3.31 11.45 -3.39
N PRO A 96 -2.29 11.95 -4.13
CA PRO A 96 -1.79 11.29 -5.35
C PRO A 96 -1.33 9.84 -5.14
N TYR A 97 -0.85 9.52 -3.94
CA TYR A 97 -0.43 8.18 -3.57
C TYR A 97 -1.59 7.22 -3.28
N ALA A 98 -2.83 7.70 -3.10
CA ALA A 98 -3.97 6.85 -2.76
C ALA A 98 -4.59 6.24 -4.02
N VAL A 99 -4.47 4.92 -4.14
CA VAL A 99 -4.91 4.16 -5.33
C VAL A 99 -6.36 3.72 -5.20
N GLY A 100 -6.76 3.27 -4.02
CA GLY A 100 -8.04 2.62 -3.81
C GLY A 100 -8.24 2.19 -2.36
N VAL A 101 -9.29 1.40 -2.13
CA VAL A 101 -9.57 0.76 -0.85
C VAL A 101 -9.94 -0.70 -1.09
N CYS A 102 -9.55 -1.56 -0.15
CA CYS A 102 -10.05 -2.94 -0.05
C CYS A 102 -10.67 -3.15 1.34
N LEU A 103 -11.34 -4.28 1.50
CA LEU A 103 -11.85 -4.73 2.80
C LEU A 103 -10.96 -5.87 3.31
N GLU A 104 -10.41 -5.70 4.51
CA GLU A 104 -9.74 -6.76 5.26
C GLU A 104 -10.53 -7.00 6.56
N GLU A 105 -11.11 -8.20 6.73
CA GLU A 105 -11.87 -8.57 7.94
C GLU A 105 -12.89 -7.49 8.36
N ASP A 106 -13.68 -7.01 7.40
CA ASP A 106 -14.69 -5.94 7.54
C ASP A 106 -14.14 -4.52 7.83
N ARG A 107 -12.82 -4.32 7.73
CA ARG A 107 -12.17 -3.01 7.85
C ARG A 107 -11.78 -2.47 6.48
N ALA A 108 -12.07 -1.19 6.25
CA ALA A 108 -11.59 -0.50 5.07
C ALA A 108 -10.09 -0.22 5.21
N VAL A 109 -9.30 -0.72 4.28
CA VAL A 109 -7.85 -0.50 4.20
C VAL A 109 -7.57 0.37 2.98
N LEU A 110 -6.87 1.48 3.19
CA LEU A 110 -6.42 2.35 2.11
C LEU A 110 -5.23 1.71 1.40
N LEU A 111 -5.34 1.58 0.08
CA LEU A 111 -4.28 1.11 -0.79
C LEU A 111 -3.47 2.31 -1.28
N ILE A 112 -2.16 2.27 -1.05
CA ILE A 112 -1.23 3.31 -1.46
C ILE A 112 -0.21 2.79 -2.48
N ASP A 113 0.26 3.69 -3.34
CA ASP A 113 1.38 3.47 -4.24
C ASP A 113 2.67 4.01 -3.59
N LEU A 114 3.68 3.15 -3.41
CA LEU A 114 4.91 3.52 -2.72
C LEU A 114 5.75 4.52 -3.51
N VAL A 115 5.77 4.40 -4.84
CA VAL A 115 6.53 5.28 -5.72
C VAL A 115 5.93 6.69 -5.72
N GLU A 116 4.60 6.81 -5.83
CA GLU A 116 3.90 8.09 -5.72
C GLU A 116 3.99 8.68 -4.30
N THR A 117 4.03 7.83 -3.27
CA THR A 117 4.30 8.26 -1.89
C THR A 117 5.66 8.96 -1.79
N ALA A 118 6.71 8.38 -2.36
CA ALA A 118 8.05 8.99 -2.37
C ALA A 118 8.10 10.30 -3.16
N ARG A 119 7.44 10.37 -4.32
CA ARG A 119 7.37 11.61 -5.14
C ARG A 119 6.71 12.78 -4.42
N THR A 120 5.77 12.50 -3.52
CA THR A 120 5.06 13.53 -2.76
C THR A 120 6.00 14.28 -1.80
N GLN A 121 7.07 13.63 -1.32
CA GLN A 121 8.09 14.25 -0.46
C GLN A 121 9.03 15.20 -1.22
N GLY A 122 9.31 14.90 -2.50
CA GLY A 122 10.19 15.72 -3.34
C GLY A 122 9.58 17.02 -3.88
N ARG A 123 8.29 17.26 -3.64
CA ARG A 123 7.60 18.51 -4.01
C ARG A 123 7.65 19.53 -2.86
N HIS A 124 8.85 19.95 -2.49
CA HIS A 124 9.08 21.12 -1.63
C HIS A 124 10.14 22.04 -2.22
#